data_AF-A0A945ZS02-F1
#
_entry.id   AF-A0A945ZS02-F1
#
_cell.length_a   1.000
_cell.length_b   1.000
_cell.length_c   1.000
_cell.angle_alpha   90.00
_cell.angle_beta   90.00
_cell.angle_gamma   90.00
#
_symmetry.space_group_name_H-M   'P 1'
#
loop_
_entity.id
_entity.type
_entity.pdbx_description
1 polymer ?
#
loop_
_entity_poly.entity_id
_entity_poly.type
_entity_poly.pdbx_seq_one_letter_code
_entity_poly.pdbx_strand_id
1 'polypeptide(L)' 'MNAELQSRQEEIVEEFSFYEDWMEKYEQLIEMGKELDALPDESRMDEHLIRGCQSRVWLLASKDENQS' A
#
# COMPACT_ATOMS: atom_id res chain seq x y z
N MET A 1 -7.03 15.92 14.47
CA MET A 1 -6.06 15.40 13.49
C MET A 1 -5.59 13.97 13.78
N ASN A 2 -5.62 13.45 15.02
CA ASN A 2 -5.25 12.04 15.29
C ASN A 2 -6.44 11.06 15.27
N ALA A 3 -7.65 11.51 15.61
CA ALA A 3 -8.82 10.62 15.70
C ALA A 3 -9.24 10.00 14.36
N GLU A 4 -9.11 10.75 13.26
CA GLU A 4 -9.43 10.26 11.90
C GLU A 4 -8.51 9.11 11.46
N LEU A 5 -7.20 9.27 11.66
CA LEU A 5 -6.21 8.25 11.31
C LEU A 5 -6.42 6.97 12.13
N GLN A 6 -6.74 7.13 13.42
CA GLN A 6 -7.04 6.01 14.29
C GLN A 6 -8.31 5.27 13.84
N SER A 7 -9.38 6.00 13.51
CA SER A 7 -10.61 5.40 12.98
C SER A 7 -10.35 4.61 11.70
N ARG A 8 -9.53 5.13 10.78
CA ARG A 8 -9.18 4.42 9.54
C ARG A 8 -8.33 3.17 9.78
N GLN A 9 -7.44 3.20 10.78
CA GLN A 9 -6.68 2.01 11.17
C GLN A 9 -7.60 0.93 11.76
N GLU A 10 -8.54 1.33 12.63
CA GLU A 10 -9.52 0.42 13.23
C GLU A 10 -10.41 -0.22 12.16
N GLU A 11 -10.87 0.54 11.17
CA GLU A 11 -11.63 0.03 10.03
C GLU A 11 -10.85 -1.03 9.24
N ILE A 12 -9.57 -0.77 8.91
CA ILE A 12 -8.70 -1.76 8.23
C ILE A 12 -8.52 -3.02 9.10
N VAL A 13 -8.32 -2.86 10.41
CA VAL A 13 -8.16 -4.01 11.31
C VAL A 13 -9.44 -4.85 11.38
N GLU A 14 -10.60 -4.21 11.45
CA GLU A 14 -11.90 -4.87 11.46
C GLU A 14 -12.14 -5.62 10.13
N GLU A 15 -11.85 -4.98 8.99
CA GLU A 15 -11.94 -5.61 7.66
C GLU A 15 -11.07 -6.89 7.58
N PHE A 16 -9.82 -6.83 8.02
CA PHE A 16 -8.94 -8.00 8.02
C PHE A 16 -9.27 -9.01 9.14
N SER A 17 -10.14 -8.68 10.09
CA SER A 17 -10.56 -9.59 11.17
C SER A 17 -11.62 -10.60 10.72
N PHE A 18 -12.35 -10.32 9.63
CA PHE A 18 -13.33 -11.24 9.04
C PHE A 18 -12.72 -12.51 8.47
N TYR A 19 -11.44 -12.46 8.07
CA TYR A 19 -10.70 -13.64 7.62
C TYR A 19 -10.14 -14.39 8.83
N GLU A 20 -10.58 -15.63 9.02
CA GLU A 20 -10.11 -16.50 10.09
C GLU A 20 -8.79 -17.19 9.72
N ASP A 21 -8.59 -17.52 8.44
CA ASP A 21 -7.34 -18.10 7.94
C ASP A 21 -6.34 -17.01 7.52
N TRP A 22 -5.09 -17.22 7.92
CA TRP A 22 -3.98 -16.38 7.49
C TRP A 22 -3.74 -16.45 5.98
N MET A 23 -3.98 -17.61 5.36
CA MET A 23 -3.82 -17.76 3.91
C MET A 23 -4.82 -16.90 3.13
N GLU A 24 -6.06 -16.79 3.61
CA GLU A 24 -7.07 -15.92 3.01
C GLU A 24 -6.66 -14.44 3.07
N LYS A 25 -6.11 -13.98 4.21
CA LYS A 25 -5.57 -12.61 4.33
C LYS A 25 -4.45 -12.37 3.33
N TYR A 26 -3.57 -13.35 3.16
CA TYR A 26 -2.46 -13.24 2.22
C TYR A 26 -2.93 -13.20 0.76
N GLU A 27 -3.92 -13.99 0.39
CA GLU A 27 -4.54 -13.96 -0.93
C GLU A 27 -5.22 -12.61 -1.21
N GLN A 28 -5.98 -12.09 -0.24
CA GLN A 28 -6.60 -10.77 -0.33
C GLN A 28 -5.55 -9.66 -0.55
N LEU A 29 -4.45 -9.67 0.19
CA LEU A 29 -3.35 -8.70 0.02
C LEU A 29 -2.73 -8.77 -1.38
N ILE A 30 -2.54 -9.98 -1.92
CA ILE A 30 -2.03 -10.17 -3.28
C ILE A 30 -3.01 -9.61 -4.30
N GLU A 31 -4.30 -9.90 -4.16
CA GLU A 31 -5.32 -9.45 -5.12
C GLU A 31 -5.42 -7.92 -5.13
N MET A 32 -5.47 -7.29 -3.95
CA MET A 32 -5.40 -5.83 -3.81
C MET A 32 -4.14 -5.27 -4.50
N GLY A 33 -3.00 -5.94 -4.36
CA GLY A 33 -1.76 -5.54 -5.01
C GLY A 33 -1.79 -5.64 -6.55
N LYS A 34 -2.56 -6.58 -7.12
CA LYS A 34 -2.73 -6.73 -8.57
C LYS A 34 -3.68 -5.68 -9.16
N GLU A 35 -4.65 -5.22 -8.38
CA GLU A 35 -5.61 -4.18 -8.79
C GLU A 35 -4.97 -2.79 -8.90
N LEU A 36 -3.80 -2.59 -8.28
CA LEU A 36 -3.07 -1.33 -8.37
C LEU A 36 -2.55 -1.08 -9.79
N ASP A 37 -2.65 0.18 -10.22
CA ASP A 37 -2.08 0.62 -11.48
C ASP A 37 -0.57 0.40 -11.52
N ALA A 38 -0.10 -0.07 -12.67
CA ALA A 38 1.33 -0.26 -12.88
C ALA A 38 2.06 1.09 -12.84
N LEU A 39 3.18 1.12 -12.14
CA LEU A 39 4.07 2.29 -12.15
C LEU A 39 4.60 2.52 -13.58
N PRO A 40 4.54 3.76 -14.12
CA PRO A 40 5.09 4.11 -15.42
C PRO A 40 6.57 3.69 -15.52
N ASP A 41 6.99 3.17 -16.67
CA ASP A 41 8.37 2.68 -16.85
C ASP A 41 9.41 3.78 -16.66
N GLU A 42 9.11 5.02 -17.05
CA GLU A 42 9.94 6.21 -16.82
C GLU A 42 10.16 6.53 -15.34
N SER A 43 9.25 6.07 -14.47
CA SER A 43 9.34 6.28 -13.02
C SER A 43 10.16 5.20 -12.31
N ARG A 44 10.53 4.11 -12.99
CA ARG A 44 11.37 3.01 -12.45
C ARG A 44 12.87 3.38 -12.46
N MET A 45 13.20 4.51 -11.86
CA MET A 45 14.57 5.03 -11.76
C MET A 45 15.23 4.63 -10.44
N ASP A 46 16.57 4.56 -10.42
CA ASP A 46 17.34 4.21 -9.22
C ASP A 46 17.12 5.18 -8.05
N GLU A 47 16.70 6.42 -8.32
CA GLU A 47 16.34 7.42 -7.31
C GLU A 47 15.09 7.04 -6.51
N HIS A 48 14.14 6.34 -7.15
CA HIS A 48 12.91 5.87 -6.51
C HIS A 48 13.03 4.44 -5.95
N LEU A 49 14.20 3.80 -6.09
CA LEU A 49 14.42 2.42 -5.66
C LEU A 49 14.65 2.33 -4.14
N ILE A 50 13.81 1.57 -3.46
CA ILE A 50 14.00 1.23 -2.04
C ILE A 50 15.13 0.21 -1.92
N ARG A 51 16.21 0.61 -1.23
CA ARG A 51 17.38 -0.25 -0.99
C ARG A 51 17.20 -1.09 0.27
N GLY A 52 17.69 -2.33 0.23
CA GLY A 52 17.69 -3.24 1.39
C GLY A 52 16.53 -4.25 1.43
N CYS A 53 15.63 -4.22 0.46
CA CYS A 53 14.59 -5.25 0.32
C CYS A 53 15.10 -6.46 -0.48
N GLN A 54 14.56 -7.66 -0.21
CA GLN A 54 14.85 -8.88 -0.99
C GLN A 54 14.32 -8.77 -2.43
N SER A 55 13.22 -8.02 -2.61
CA SER A 55 12.65 -7.68 -3.90
C SER A 55 12.98 -6.24 -4.28
N ARG A 56 13.04 -5.94 -5.58
CA ARG A 56 13.14 -4.55 -6.06
C ARG A 56 11.78 -3.86 -5.91
N VAL A 57 11.75 -2.74 -5.20
CA VAL A 57 10.54 -1.93 -4.96
C VAL A 57 10.84 -0.48 -5.34
N TRP A 58 9.99 0.12 -6.16
CA TRP A 58 10.05 1.54 -6.51
C TRP A 58 8.89 2.27 -5.84
N LEU A 59 9.15 3.43 -5.25
CA LEU A 59 8.14 4.26 -4.59
C LEU A 59 8.24 5.70 -5.09
N LEU A 60 7.15 6.18 -5.70
CA LEU A 60 7.00 7.57 -6.10
C LEU A 60 6.02 8.24 -5.14
N ALA A 61 6.43 9.32 -4.49
CA ALA A 61 5.59 10.11 -3.60
C ALA A 61 5.51 11.54 -4.12
N SER A 62 4.30 12.04 -4.34
CA SER A 62 4.04 13.43 -4.64
C SER A 62 3.16 14.04 -3.55
N LYS A 63 3.36 15.33 -3.28
CA LYS A 63 2.43 16.10 -2.48
C LYS A 63 1.42 16.71 -3.45
N ASP A 64 0.18 16.29 -3.35
CA ASP A 64 -0.89 16.92 -4.11
C ASP A 64 -1.20 18.29 -3.49
N GLU A 65 -1.03 19.38 -4.25
CA GLU A 65 -1.29 20.74 -3.76
C GLU A 65 -2.79 21.07 -3.73
N ASN A 66 -3.66 20.18 -4.22
CA ASN A 66 -5.12 20.37 -4.25
C ASN A 66 -5.89 19.75 -3.06
N GLN A 67 -5.20 19.25 -2.04
CA GLN A 67 -5.84 18.79 -0.80
C GLN A 67 -5.59 19.81 0.31
N SER A 68 -6.40 20.87 0.31
CA SER A 68 -6.49 21.85 1.41
C SER A 68 -7.92 21.94 1.93
#